data_AF-A0A3B4EKD4-F1
#
_entry.id   AF-A0A3B4EKD4-F1
#
_cell.length_a   1.000
_cell.length_b   1.000
_cell.length_c   1.000
_cell.angle_alpha   90.00
_cell.angle_beta   90.00
_cell.angle_gamma   90.00
#
_symmetry.space_group_name_H-M   'P 1'
#
loop_
_entity.id
_entity.type
_entity.pdbx_description
1 polymer ?
#
loop_
_entity_poly.entity_id
_entity_poly.type
_entity_poly.pdbx_seq_one_letter_code
_entity_poly.pdbx_strand_id
1 'polypeptide(L)'
;MGVSAFICAALLCGEVVFTLGDKHSLYYIYTALSKDVALPGIYEFTALGLLDDRAIDYYNSQEQVKVPKQDWMREKLQPDYWDKGTQSRRSKEQWFKVNVEILMQRMGHNQTNLHVLQWRHGCEIEEANGKPKFLRGIDEYSYDGDEFLSFDDDNMRWIAPVAQALPTKRKWDDVPILNQYTKGYLEKECVDWLTKFMQYGKEALRKHSPPDVHVFAKKCTTDSTKLTLTCLATGFYPKDMVVSLRKYRTALPEHLVKSSGVRPNEDGTHQLRKSVDIQEDEKAKYDCFVNHITLKTPVTKQWVPSSGMVGAVIGGVIVLLLLTSGGIIFALIKKGIIAVPCIGNPVTMATAATALQAPPNGVPEKLMQAGNGAVMTNGTANGHPEEVPLCSNGNEHMHEKGMNGAPASA
;
A
#
# COMPACT_ATOMS: atom_id res chain seq x y z
N MET A 1 27.83 1.59 -72.37
CA MET A 1 26.47 1.08 -72.07
C MET A 1 26.53 0.33 -70.76
N GLY A 2 25.62 0.62 -69.81
CA GLY A 2 25.46 -0.14 -68.58
C GLY A 2 25.75 0.64 -67.29
N VAL A 3 24.86 1.58 -66.93
CA VAL A 3 24.79 2.15 -65.57
C VAL A 3 23.98 1.16 -64.73
N SER A 4 24.59 0.54 -63.73
CA SER A 4 23.87 -0.34 -62.79
C SER A 4 23.51 0.48 -61.54
N ALA A 5 22.25 0.87 -61.44
CA ALA A 5 21.66 1.47 -60.26
C ALA A 5 21.45 0.40 -59.18
N PHE A 6 22.09 0.55 -58.03
CA PHE A 6 21.72 -0.20 -56.83
C PHE A 6 20.80 0.66 -55.97
N ILE A 7 19.53 0.26 -55.93
CA ILE A 7 18.48 0.85 -55.10
C ILE A 7 18.72 0.37 -53.66
N CYS A 8 19.04 1.31 -52.75
CA CYS A 8 18.97 1.06 -51.31
C CYS A 8 17.50 0.98 -50.89
N ALA A 9 16.98 -0.23 -50.70
CA ALA A 9 15.72 -0.43 -50.00
C ALA A 9 15.96 -0.22 -48.49
N ALA A 10 15.54 0.93 -47.96
CA ALA A 10 15.46 1.15 -46.53
C ALA A 10 14.31 0.30 -45.97
N LEU A 11 14.64 -0.86 -45.40
CA LEU A 11 13.72 -1.62 -44.54
C LEU A 11 13.46 -0.78 -43.28
N LEU A 12 12.32 -0.11 -43.25
CA LEU A 12 11.72 0.38 -42.02
C LEU A 12 11.31 -0.84 -41.19
N CYS A 13 12.24 -1.40 -40.42
CA CYS A 13 11.91 -2.22 -39.28
C CYS A 13 11.23 -1.31 -38.26
N GLY A 14 9.92 -1.11 -38.40
CA GLY A 14 9.10 -0.62 -37.32
C GLY A 14 9.25 -1.60 -36.17
N GLU A 15 9.91 -1.17 -35.10
CA GLU A 15 9.83 -1.87 -33.83
C GLU A 15 8.35 -1.90 -33.44
N VAL A 16 7.71 -3.05 -33.66
CA VAL A 16 6.47 -3.37 -32.97
C VAL A 16 6.88 -3.51 -31.51
N VAL A 17 6.81 -2.41 -30.77
CA VAL A 17 6.82 -2.45 -29.32
C VAL A 17 5.56 -3.22 -28.93
N PHE A 18 5.71 -4.52 -28.71
CA PHE A 18 4.69 -5.28 -28.01
C PHE A 18 4.63 -4.69 -26.61
N THR A 19 3.65 -3.81 -26.36
CA THR A 19 3.27 -3.46 -25.00
C THR A 19 2.73 -4.75 -24.39
N LEU A 20 3.57 -5.48 -23.64
CA LEU A 20 3.06 -6.53 -22.76
C LEU A 20 2.08 -5.82 -21.82
N GLY A 21 0.82 -6.26 -21.81
CA GLY A 21 -0.16 -5.71 -20.87
C GLY A 21 0.27 -6.06 -19.45
N ASP A 22 0.06 -5.12 -18.52
CA ASP A 22 0.33 -5.37 -17.12
C ASP A 22 -0.70 -6.38 -16.60
N LYS A 23 -0.24 -7.45 -15.95
CA LYS A 23 -1.13 -8.45 -15.35
C LYS A 23 -1.53 -8.01 -13.96
N HIS A 24 -2.82 -8.12 -13.69
CA HIS A 24 -3.39 -7.76 -12.40
C HIS A 24 -4.30 -8.85 -11.87
N SER A 25 -4.40 -8.95 -10.55
CA SER A 25 -5.23 -9.94 -9.88
C SER A 25 -6.00 -9.37 -8.70
N LEU A 26 -7.20 -9.89 -8.49
CA LEU A 26 -7.99 -9.68 -7.28
C LEU A 26 -8.37 -11.05 -6.73
N TYR A 27 -7.89 -11.35 -5.52
CA TYR A 27 -8.19 -12.59 -4.84
C TYR A 27 -8.81 -12.34 -3.47
N TYR A 28 -9.74 -13.20 -3.10
CA TYR A 28 -10.18 -13.36 -1.73
C TYR A 28 -9.81 -14.75 -1.25
N ILE A 29 -9.13 -14.78 -0.11
CA ILE A 29 -8.69 -16.02 0.54
C ILE A 29 -9.42 -16.13 1.86
N TYR A 30 -10.09 -17.25 2.05
CA TYR A 30 -10.72 -17.66 3.30
C TYR A 30 -9.96 -18.85 3.85
N THR A 31 -9.76 -18.89 5.16
CA THR A 31 -9.08 -19.98 5.83
C THR A 31 -9.81 -20.30 7.12
N ALA A 32 -10.15 -21.56 7.30
CA ALA A 32 -10.80 -22.08 8.49
C ALA A 32 -9.98 -23.20 9.10
N LEU A 33 -9.79 -23.16 10.40
CA LEU A 33 -9.16 -24.19 11.21
C LEU A 33 -10.24 -25.05 11.85
N SER A 34 -10.00 -26.35 11.99
CA SER A 34 -10.92 -27.27 12.66
C SER A 34 -11.01 -27.05 14.17
N LYS A 35 -10.06 -26.35 14.76
CA LYS A 35 -10.00 -26.02 16.18
C LYS A 35 -9.11 -24.81 16.41
N ASP A 36 -9.39 -24.07 17.47
CA ASP A 36 -8.47 -23.08 18.02
C ASP A 36 -7.14 -23.72 18.44
N VAL A 37 -6.04 -23.07 18.06
CA VAL A 37 -4.67 -23.45 18.42
C VAL A 37 -4.10 -22.61 19.57
N ALA A 38 -4.87 -21.64 20.08
CA ALA A 38 -4.51 -20.74 21.18
C ALA A 38 -3.16 -20.02 20.97
N LEU A 39 -2.83 -19.70 19.72
CA LEU A 39 -1.61 -18.98 19.35
C LEU A 39 -1.93 -17.52 18.98
N PRO A 40 -1.21 -16.53 19.51
CA PRO A 40 -1.44 -15.13 19.18
C PRO A 40 -1.37 -14.86 17.68
N GLY A 41 -2.41 -14.21 17.14
CA GLY A 41 -2.49 -13.84 15.72
C GLY A 41 -2.95 -14.96 14.79
N ILE A 42 -3.24 -16.15 15.31
CA ILE A 42 -3.87 -17.24 14.56
C ILE A 42 -5.32 -17.35 15.02
N TYR A 43 -6.24 -17.39 14.06
CA TYR A 43 -7.68 -17.38 14.31
C TYR A 43 -8.33 -18.60 13.67
N GLU A 44 -9.40 -19.11 14.29
CA GLU A 44 -10.18 -20.22 13.73
C GLU A 44 -10.72 -19.92 12.34
N PHE A 45 -11.02 -18.65 12.05
CA PHE A 45 -11.39 -18.22 10.71
C PHE A 45 -10.78 -16.87 10.37
N THR A 46 -10.27 -16.77 9.15
CA THR A 46 -9.76 -15.52 8.58
C THR A 46 -10.25 -15.38 7.14
N ALA A 47 -10.39 -14.13 6.71
CA ALA A 47 -10.66 -13.82 5.33
C ALA A 47 -9.94 -12.53 4.89
N LEU A 48 -9.29 -12.57 3.74
CA LEU A 48 -8.35 -11.56 3.27
C LEU A 48 -8.62 -11.25 1.79
N GLY A 49 -8.74 -9.97 1.45
CA GLY A 49 -8.72 -9.50 0.06
C GLY A 49 -7.32 -9.07 -0.37
N LEU A 50 -6.88 -9.49 -1.55
CA LEU A 50 -5.58 -9.20 -2.16
C LEU A 50 -5.79 -8.56 -3.54
N LEU A 51 -5.22 -7.37 -3.76
CA LEU A 51 -5.09 -6.74 -5.07
C LEU A 51 -3.61 -6.75 -5.44
N ASP A 52 -3.24 -7.47 -6.51
CA ASP A 52 -1.83 -7.68 -6.90
C ASP A 52 -0.96 -8.13 -5.72
N ASP A 53 -1.40 -9.20 -5.04
CA ASP A 53 -0.79 -9.77 -3.83
C ASP A 53 -0.70 -8.82 -2.63
N ARG A 54 -1.32 -7.64 -2.69
CA ARG A 54 -1.36 -6.67 -1.60
C ARG A 54 -2.68 -6.74 -0.85
N ALA A 55 -2.61 -6.94 0.46
CA ALA A 55 -3.78 -6.92 1.33
C ALA A 55 -4.57 -5.61 1.25
N ILE A 56 -5.84 -5.68 0.86
CA ILE A 56 -6.77 -4.54 0.76
C ILE A 56 -7.82 -4.52 1.87
N ASP A 57 -8.23 -5.68 2.37
CA ASP A 57 -9.12 -5.84 3.53
C ASP A 57 -8.78 -7.08 4.34
N TYR A 58 -9.29 -7.16 5.56
CA TYR A 58 -9.09 -8.32 6.43
C TYR A 58 -10.27 -8.51 7.38
N TYR A 59 -10.48 -9.76 7.77
CA TYR A 59 -11.47 -10.20 8.74
C TYR A 59 -10.89 -11.37 9.54
N ASN A 60 -11.20 -11.46 10.83
CA ASN A 60 -10.90 -12.62 11.67
C ASN A 60 -12.09 -12.96 12.58
N SER A 61 -12.11 -14.18 13.11
CA SER A 61 -13.19 -14.68 13.98
C SER A 61 -13.22 -14.06 15.39
N GLN A 62 -12.17 -13.34 15.80
CA GLN A 62 -12.15 -12.66 17.10
C GLN A 62 -12.86 -11.30 17.06
N GLU A 63 -12.42 -10.42 16.15
CA GLU A 63 -12.94 -9.06 15.99
C GLU A 63 -14.24 -9.06 15.19
N GLN A 64 -14.43 -10.05 14.31
CA GLN A 64 -15.63 -10.24 13.50
C GLN A 64 -16.09 -8.98 12.74
N VAL A 65 -15.15 -8.18 12.27
CA VAL A 65 -15.36 -6.95 11.47
C VAL A 65 -14.42 -6.95 10.27
N LYS A 66 -14.95 -6.62 9.08
CA LYS A 66 -14.15 -6.43 7.87
C LYS A 66 -13.51 -5.05 7.91
N VAL A 67 -12.18 -4.99 7.98
CA VAL A 67 -11.44 -3.73 8.10
C VAL A 67 -10.59 -3.42 6.85
N PRO A 68 -10.48 -2.14 6.44
CA PRO A 68 -9.56 -1.74 5.37
C PRO A 68 -8.10 -1.99 5.80
N LYS A 69 -7.29 -2.48 4.86
CA LYS A 69 -5.82 -2.54 5.00
C LYS A 69 -5.11 -1.43 4.23
N GLN A 70 -5.81 -0.80 3.30
CA GLN A 70 -5.34 0.36 2.54
C GLN A 70 -6.16 1.60 2.86
N ASP A 71 -5.49 2.74 2.96
CA ASP A 71 -6.11 4.01 3.31
C ASP A 71 -7.10 4.47 2.22
N TRP A 72 -6.77 4.30 0.94
CA TRP A 72 -7.67 4.61 -0.18
C TRP A 72 -8.98 3.81 -0.15
N MET A 73 -8.98 2.59 0.40
CA MET A 73 -10.23 1.83 0.56
C MET A 73 -11.16 2.54 1.54
N ARG A 74 -10.62 3.05 2.66
CA ARG A 74 -11.38 3.79 3.67
C ARG A 74 -11.94 5.09 3.11
N GLU A 75 -11.16 5.79 2.28
CA GLU A 75 -11.54 7.09 1.71
C GLU A 75 -12.57 6.97 0.57
N LYS A 76 -12.49 5.91 -0.25
CA LYS A 76 -13.26 5.79 -1.49
C LYS A 76 -14.52 4.94 -1.34
N LEU A 77 -14.58 4.04 -0.37
CA LEU A 77 -15.70 3.12 -0.20
C LEU A 77 -16.66 3.60 0.88
N GLN A 78 -17.94 3.56 0.56
CA GLN A 78 -19.01 4.02 1.44
C GLN A 78 -19.15 3.10 2.67
N PRO A 79 -19.67 3.61 3.81
CA PRO A 79 -19.88 2.81 5.02
C PRO A 79 -20.68 1.52 4.78
N ASP A 80 -21.65 1.53 3.87
CA ASP A 80 -22.47 0.37 3.53
C ASP A 80 -21.67 -0.79 2.89
N TYR A 81 -20.53 -0.51 2.22
CA TYR A 81 -19.57 -1.57 1.82
C TYR A 81 -19.01 -2.31 3.04
N TRP A 82 -18.67 -1.50 4.04
CA TRP A 82 -18.35 -1.81 5.44
C TRP A 82 -19.17 -2.95 6.00
N ASP A 83 -20.43 -2.58 6.15
CA ASP A 83 -21.40 -3.31 6.92
C ASP A 83 -21.83 -4.57 6.18
N LYS A 84 -22.13 -4.46 4.88
CA LYS A 84 -22.47 -5.61 4.02
C LYS A 84 -21.32 -6.59 3.92
N GLY A 85 -20.09 -6.10 3.74
CA GLY A 85 -18.90 -6.93 3.71
C GLY A 85 -18.69 -7.67 5.03
N THR A 86 -18.89 -7.01 6.17
CA THR A 86 -18.80 -7.63 7.50
C THR A 86 -19.86 -8.72 7.70
N GLN A 87 -21.11 -8.45 7.32
CA GLN A 87 -22.20 -9.44 7.40
C GLN A 87 -21.91 -10.65 6.50
N SER A 88 -21.44 -10.43 5.28
CA SER A 88 -21.04 -11.49 4.36
C SER A 88 -19.93 -12.37 4.95
N ARG A 89 -18.88 -11.77 5.54
CA ARG A 89 -17.79 -12.53 6.19
C ARG A 89 -18.25 -13.32 7.41
N ARG A 90 -19.21 -12.80 8.20
CA ARG A 90 -19.84 -13.53 9.32
C ARG A 90 -20.66 -14.74 8.84
N SER A 91 -21.46 -14.59 7.78
CA SER A 91 -22.18 -15.74 7.19
C SER A 91 -21.19 -16.80 6.70
N LYS A 92 -20.12 -16.37 6.02
CA LYS A 92 -19.10 -17.29 5.51
C LYS A 92 -18.33 -17.98 6.64
N GLU A 93 -18.01 -17.31 7.74
CA GLU A 93 -17.43 -17.92 8.94
C GLU A 93 -18.27 -19.10 9.45
N GLN A 94 -19.59 -18.91 9.61
CA GLN A 94 -20.50 -19.97 10.05
C GLN A 94 -20.57 -21.12 9.04
N TRP A 95 -20.60 -20.80 7.74
CA TRP A 95 -20.54 -21.81 6.69
C TRP A 95 -19.27 -22.66 6.79
N PHE A 96 -18.10 -22.03 6.97
CA PHE A 96 -16.83 -22.76 7.10
C PHE A 96 -16.78 -23.63 8.35
N LYS A 97 -17.27 -23.13 9.49
CA LYS A 97 -17.31 -23.88 10.74
C LYS A 97 -18.03 -25.21 10.57
N VAL A 98 -19.20 -25.20 9.93
CA VAL A 98 -19.98 -26.42 9.64
C VAL A 98 -19.28 -27.31 8.60
N ASN A 99 -18.74 -26.71 7.53
CA ASN A 99 -18.18 -27.48 6.41
C ASN A 99 -16.83 -28.12 6.73
N VAL A 100 -16.02 -27.54 7.62
CA VAL A 100 -14.78 -28.17 8.09
C VAL A 100 -15.09 -29.47 8.81
N GLU A 101 -16.09 -29.50 9.69
CA GLU A 101 -16.49 -30.71 10.42
C GLU A 101 -17.00 -31.80 9.48
N ILE A 102 -17.87 -31.44 8.53
CA ILE A 102 -18.37 -32.37 7.50
C ILE A 102 -17.21 -32.94 6.67
N LEU A 103 -16.27 -32.08 6.27
CA LEU A 103 -15.14 -32.49 5.45
C LEU A 103 -14.20 -33.41 6.22
N MET A 104 -13.93 -33.13 7.50
CA MET A 104 -13.17 -34.04 8.36
C MET A 104 -13.79 -35.44 8.41
N GLN A 105 -15.12 -35.54 8.59
CA GLN A 105 -15.81 -36.82 8.57
C GLN A 105 -15.64 -37.55 7.23
N ARG A 106 -15.78 -36.85 6.10
CA ARG A 106 -15.59 -37.42 4.76
C ARG A 106 -14.16 -37.90 4.50
N MET A 107 -13.18 -37.23 5.11
CA MET A 107 -11.77 -37.58 5.03
C MET A 107 -11.37 -38.69 6.03
N GLY A 108 -12.28 -39.12 6.90
CA GLY A 108 -11.99 -40.12 7.94
C GLY A 108 -11.09 -39.57 9.06
N HIS A 109 -11.07 -38.25 9.23
CA HIS A 109 -10.26 -37.55 10.22
C HIS A 109 -11.00 -37.41 11.56
N ASN A 110 -10.23 -37.31 12.64
CA ASN A 110 -10.74 -37.10 14.00
C ASN A 110 -10.48 -35.66 14.48
N GLN A 111 -11.02 -35.29 15.65
CA GLN A 111 -10.81 -33.95 16.23
C GLN A 111 -9.44 -33.79 16.93
N THR A 112 -8.60 -34.84 16.95
CA THR A 112 -7.30 -34.79 17.63
C THR A 112 -6.31 -33.94 16.86
N ASN A 113 -6.28 -34.06 15.53
CA ASN A 113 -5.39 -33.29 14.68
C ASN A 113 -6.03 -31.96 14.24
N LEU A 114 -5.17 -30.98 13.95
CA LEU A 114 -5.59 -29.73 13.32
C LEU A 114 -5.79 -30.00 11.83
N HIS A 115 -6.92 -29.53 11.29
CA HIS A 115 -7.22 -29.57 9.87
C HIS A 115 -7.57 -28.18 9.37
N VAL A 116 -7.28 -27.92 8.10
CA VAL A 116 -7.42 -26.59 7.50
C VAL A 116 -8.21 -26.70 6.21
N LEU A 117 -9.29 -25.92 6.10
CA LEU A 117 -10.01 -25.71 4.83
C LEU A 117 -9.72 -24.30 4.34
N GLN A 118 -9.25 -24.18 3.11
CA GLN A 118 -8.98 -22.90 2.46
C GLN A 118 -9.83 -22.77 1.21
N TRP A 119 -10.23 -21.53 0.91
CA TRP A 119 -10.92 -21.18 -0.32
C TRP A 119 -10.27 -19.93 -0.90
N ARG A 120 -9.75 -20.06 -2.11
CA ARG A 120 -9.23 -18.94 -2.89
C ARG A 120 -10.15 -18.73 -4.07
N HIS A 121 -10.72 -17.54 -4.19
CA HIS A 121 -11.51 -17.18 -5.36
C HIS A 121 -11.23 -15.76 -5.84
N GLY A 122 -11.38 -15.51 -7.14
CA GLY A 122 -11.07 -14.22 -7.75
C GLY A 122 -10.74 -14.31 -9.23
N CYS A 123 -10.08 -13.28 -9.77
CA CYS A 123 -9.85 -13.16 -11.19
C CYS A 123 -8.48 -12.54 -11.50
N GLU A 124 -7.96 -12.89 -12.67
CA GLU A 124 -6.79 -12.31 -13.30
C GLU A 124 -7.19 -11.58 -14.58
N ILE A 125 -6.57 -10.43 -14.82
CA ILE A 125 -6.74 -9.65 -16.05
C ILE A 125 -5.39 -9.25 -16.62
N GLU A 126 -5.38 -8.95 -17.92
CA GLU A 126 -4.34 -8.21 -18.62
C GLU A 126 -4.88 -6.80 -18.90
N GLU A 127 -4.22 -5.77 -18.39
CA GLU A 127 -4.53 -4.38 -18.72
C GLU A 127 -3.66 -3.94 -19.90
N ALA A 128 -4.28 -3.82 -21.08
CA ALA A 128 -3.64 -3.27 -22.27
C ALA A 128 -4.38 -2.01 -22.72
N ASN A 129 -3.66 -0.90 -22.84
CA ASN A 129 -4.23 0.41 -23.24
C ASN A 129 -5.39 0.87 -22.35
N GLY A 130 -5.33 0.58 -21.05
CA GLY A 130 -6.36 0.95 -20.06
C GLY A 130 -7.66 0.16 -20.18
N LYS A 131 -7.67 -0.95 -20.92
CA LYS A 131 -8.82 -1.86 -21.01
C LYS A 131 -8.49 -3.19 -20.33
N PRO A 132 -9.30 -3.63 -19.36
CA PRO A 132 -9.12 -4.94 -18.75
C PRO A 132 -9.54 -6.03 -19.73
N LYS A 133 -8.69 -7.04 -19.91
CA LYS A 133 -9.01 -8.28 -20.61
C LYS A 133 -8.95 -9.41 -19.59
N PHE A 134 -10.08 -10.09 -19.38
CA PHE A 134 -10.14 -11.27 -18.53
C PHE A 134 -9.16 -12.34 -19.02
N LEU A 135 -8.36 -12.88 -18.11
CA LEU A 135 -7.42 -13.97 -18.39
C LEU A 135 -7.92 -15.28 -17.82
N ARG A 136 -8.28 -15.28 -16.54
CA ARG A 136 -8.69 -16.49 -15.82
C ARG A 136 -9.49 -16.16 -14.56
N GLY A 137 -10.47 -17.00 -14.27
CA GLY A 137 -11.16 -17.07 -13.00
C GLY A 137 -10.56 -18.16 -12.12
N ILE A 138 -10.50 -17.92 -10.83
CA ILE A 138 -10.05 -18.89 -9.83
C ILE A 138 -11.17 -19.06 -8.82
N ASP A 139 -11.53 -20.31 -8.54
CA ASP A 139 -12.42 -20.69 -7.45
C ASP A 139 -12.00 -22.09 -7.00
N GLU A 140 -11.17 -22.13 -5.97
CA GLU A 140 -10.38 -23.30 -5.58
C GLU A 140 -10.47 -23.52 -4.07
N TYR A 141 -10.79 -24.74 -3.69
CA TYR A 141 -10.80 -25.23 -2.32
C TYR A 141 -9.61 -26.16 -2.09
N SER A 142 -8.93 -25.95 -0.98
CA SER A 142 -7.83 -26.80 -0.52
C SER A 142 -8.11 -27.33 0.88
N TYR A 143 -7.73 -28.57 1.14
CA TYR A 143 -7.86 -29.21 2.45
C TYR A 143 -6.50 -29.74 2.90
N ASP A 144 -6.05 -29.33 4.08
CA ASP A 144 -4.72 -29.62 4.64
C ASP A 144 -3.55 -29.28 3.68
N GLY A 145 -3.76 -28.30 2.80
CA GLY A 145 -2.78 -27.82 1.82
C GLY A 145 -2.88 -28.48 0.44
N ASP A 146 -3.62 -29.57 0.31
CA ASP A 146 -3.83 -30.27 -0.95
C ASP A 146 -5.07 -29.76 -1.70
N GLU A 147 -5.05 -29.84 -3.04
CA GLU A 147 -6.21 -29.49 -3.87
C GLU A 147 -7.40 -30.42 -3.57
N PHE A 148 -8.56 -29.82 -3.26
CA PHE A 148 -9.77 -30.57 -2.93
C PHE A 148 -10.85 -30.45 -4.01
N LEU A 149 -11.17 -29.23 -4.43
CA LEU A 149 -12.22 -28.96 -5.43
C LEU A 149 -11.92 -27.63 -6.14
N SER A 150 -12.05 -27.57 -7.46
CA SER A 150 -11.77 -26.36 -8.24
C SER A 150 -12.82 -26.13 -9.34
N PHE A 151 -13.08 -24.89 -9.73
CA PHE A 151 -14.00 -24.57 -10.82
C PHE A 151 -13.26 -24.44 -12.15
N ASP A 152 -13.68 -25.23 -13.14
CA ASP A 152 -13.23 -25.16 -14.53
C ASP A 152 -14.11 -24.15 -15.26
N ASP A 153 -13.65 -22.89 -15.29
CA ASP A 153 -14.39 -21.75 -15.81
C ASP A 153 -14.75 -21.89 -17.30
N ASP A 154 -13.86 -22.47 -18.10
CA ASP A 154 -14.07 -22.70 -19.53
C ASP A 154 -15.23 -23.67 -19.79
N ASN A 155 -15.35 -24.71 -18.95
CA ASN A 155 -16.36 -25.75 -19.11
C ASN A 155 -17.55 -25.62 -18.15
N MET A 156 -17.59 -24.57 -17.32
CA MET A 156 -18.64 -24.31 -16.33
C MET A 156 -18.96 -25.51 -15.43
N ARG A 157 -17.93 -26.15 -14.89
CA ARG A 157 -18.07 -27.37 -14.08
C ARG A 157 -17.05 -27.44 -12.97
N TRP A 158 -17.38 -28.15 -11.89
CA TRP A 158 -16.42 -28.40 -10.82
C TRP A 158 -15.48 -29.56 -11.16
N ILE A 159 -14.24 -29.51 -10.70
CA ILE A 159 -13.23 -30.55 -10.84
C ILE A 159 -12.95 -31.09 -9.44
N ALA A 160 -13.01 -32.41 -9.30
CA ALA A 160 -12.80 -33.13 -8.04
C ALA A 160 -11.56 -34.02 -8.20
N PRO A 161 -10.36 -33.55 -7.83
CA PRO A 161 -9.13 -34.34 -7.91
C PRO A 161 -9.13 -35.55 -6.96
N VAL A 162 -9.92 -35.50 -5.88
CA VAL A 162 -10.02 -36.57 -4.88
C VAL A 162 -11.44 -37.14 -4.79
N ALA A 163 -11.55 -38.42 -4.44
CA ALA A 163 -12.84 -39.12 -4.37
C ALA A 163 -13.82 -38.49 -3.36
N GLN A 164 -13.28 -37.93 -2.26
CA GLN A 164 -14.03 -37.29 -1.19
C GLN A 164 -14.70 -35.98 -1.63
N ALA A 165 -14.25 -35.38 -2.73
CA ALA A 165 -14.83 -34.18 -3.32
C ALA A 165 -15.96 -34.48 -4.32
N LEU A 166 -16.07 -35.73 -4.81
CA LEU A 166 -17.10 -36.13 -5.79
C LEU A 166 -18.54 -35.86 -5.33
N PRO A 167 -18.92 -36.08 -4.05
CA PRO A 167 -20.27 -35.74 -3.60
C PRO A 167 -20.58 -34.25 -3.72
N THR A 168 -19.61 -33.37 -3.40
CA THR A 168 -19.77 -31.92 -3.53
C THR A 168 -19.85 -31.51 -4.99
N LYS A 169 -18.94 -32.03 -5.84
CA LYS A 169 -18.96 -31.80 -7.29
C LYS A 169 -20.33 -32.10 -7.91
N ARG A 170 -20.85 -33.31 -7.69
CA ARG A 170 -22.17 -33.72 -8.25
C ARG A 170 -23.27 -32.77 -7.78
N LYS A 171 -23.33 -32.50 -6.48
CA LYS A 171 -24.35 -31.62 -5.91
C LYS A 171 -24.33 -30.21 -6.50
N TRP A 172 -23.16 -29.66 -6.80
CA TRP A 172 -23.03 -28.31 -7.36
C TRP A 172 -23.27 -28.28 -8.87
N ASP A 173 -22.74 -29.26 -9.61
CA ASP A 173 -22.96 -29.40 -11.06
C ASP A 173 -24.42 -29.75 -11.41
N ASP A 174 -25.13 -30.46 -10.53
CA ASP A 174 -26.56 -30.79 -10.69
C ASP A 174 -27.48 -29.54 -10.56
N VAL A 175 -26.92 -28.39 -10.19
CA VAL A 175 -27.63 -27.11 -10.09
C VAL A 175 -27.00 -26.11 -11.07
N PRO A 176 -27.35 -26.14 -12.38
CA PRO A 176 -26.66 -25.38 -13.43
C PRO A 176 -26.58 -23.88 -13.18
N ILE A 177 -27.57 -23.32 -12.50
CA ILE A 177 -27.61 -21.90 -12.15
C ILE A 177 -26.47 -21.50 -11.21
N LEU A 178 -25.96 -22.39 -10.34
CA LEU A 178 -24.81 -22.11 -9.49
C LEU A 178 -23.55 -21.91 -10.34
N ASN A 179 -23.30 -22.79 -11.30
CA ASN A 179 -22.12 -22.70 -12.17
C ASN A 179 -22.16 -21.43 -13.04
N GLN A 180 -23.35 -21.04 -13.52
CA GLN A 180 -23.53 -19.78 -14.24
C GLN A 180 -23.25 -18.55 -13.35
N TYR A 181 -23.71 -18.57 -12.09
CA TYR A 181 -23.41 -17.49 -11.15
C TYR A 181 -21.92 -17.41 -10.82
N THR A 182 -21.25 -18.54 -10.58
CA THR A 182 -19.81 -18.59 -10.32
C THR A 182 -19.04 -17.99 -11.49
N LYS A 183 -19.29 -18.44 -12.73
CA LYS A 183 -18.67 -17.87 -13.92
C LYS A 183 -18.94 -16.37 -14.07
N GLY A 184 -20.20 -15.96 -13.91
CA GLY A 184 -20.61 -14.55 -14.00
C GLY A 184 -19.90 -13.66 -12.97
N TYR A 185 -19.67 -14.17 -11.76
CA TYR A 185 -18.87 -13.47 -10.77
C TYR A 185 -17.42 -13.32 -11.21
N LEU A 186 -16.77 -14.41 -11.61
CA LEU A 186 -15.34 -14.44 -11.94
C LEU A 186 -15.01 -13.59 -13.17
N GLU A 187 -15.80 -13.72 -14.24
CA GLU A 187 -15.55 -13.02 -15.52
C GLU A 187 -15.96 -11.55 -15.51
N LYS A 188 -16.93 -11.17 -14.66
CA LYS A 188 -17.53 -9.83 -14.69
C LYS A 188 -17.40 -9.09 -13.37
N GLU A 189 -18.07 -9.56 -12.32
CA GLU A 189 -18.13 -8.80 -11.06
C GLU A 189 -16.75 -8.62 -10.44
N CYS A 190 -15.92 -9.67 -10.43
CA CYS A 190 -14.54 -9.59 -9.96
C CYS A 190 -13.71 -8.62 -10.82
N VAL A 191 -13.85 -8.67 -12.15
CA VAL A 191 -13.12 -7.78 -13.07
C VAL A 191 -13.52 -6.32 -12.86
N ASP A 192 -14.81 -6.05 -12.64
CA ASP A 192 -15.34 -4.72 -12.33
C ASP A 192 -14.75 -4.20 -11.01
N TRP A 193 -14.70 -5.03 -9.96
CA TRP A 193 -14.10 -4.69 -8.68
C TRP A 193 -12.60 -4.45 -8.77
N LEU A 194 -11.88 -5.35 -9.43
CA LEU A 194 -10.44 -5.26 -9.67
C LEU A 194 -10.12 -3.93 -10.36
N THR A 195 -10.82 -3.63 -11.46
CA THR A 195 -10.63 -2.39 -12.23
C THR A 195 -10.89 -1.14 -11.37
N LYS A 196 -11.98 -1.15 -10.59
CA LYS A 196 -12.34 -0.06 -9.69
C LYS A 196 -11.31 0.17 -8.59
N PHE A 197 -10.83 -0.90 -7.96
CA PHE A 197 -9.81 -0.85 -6.92
C PHE A 197 -8.46 -0.37 -7.45
N MET A 198 -8.05 -0.84 -8.64
CA MET A 198 -6.87 -0.32 -9.32
C MET A 198 -7.00 1.18 -9.60
N GLN A 199 -8.16 1.65 -10.08
CA GLN A 199 -8.38 3.07 -10.30
C GLN A 199 -8.27 3.88 -9.00
N TYR A 200 -8.89 3.42 -7.92
CA TYR A 200 -8.80 4.08 -6.62
C TYR A 200 -7.37 4.13 -6.08
N GLY A 201 -6.63 3.03 -6.20
CA GLY A 201 -5.21 2.98 -5.86
C GLY A 201 -4.38 3.97 -6.68
N LYS A 202 -4.54 3.97 -8.02
CA LYS A 202 -3.85 4.89 -8.94
C LYS A 202 -4.18 6.36 -8.63
N GLU A 203 -5.45 6.69 -8.38
CA GLU A 203 -5.88 8.05 -8.02
C GLU A 203 -5.32 8.51 -6.68
N ALA A 204 -5.29 7.63 -5.67
CA ALA A 204 -4.67 7.95 -4.39
C ALA A 204 -3.18 8.23 -4.58
N LEU A 205 -2.47 7.38 -5.34
CA LEU A 205 -1.04 7.57 -5.62
C LEU A 205 -0.73 8.87 -6.39
N ARG A 206 -1.57 9.24 -7.37
CA ARG A 206 -1.37 10.48 -8.17
C ARG A 206 -1.39 11.76 -7.33
N LYS A 207 -2.02 11.73 -6.14
CA LYS A 207 -2.06 12.88 -5.24
C LYS A 207 -0.77 13.06 -4.44
N HIS A 208 0.08 12.05 -4.37
CA HIS A 208 1.26 12.06 -3.51
C HIS A 208 2.56 12.15 -4.30
N SER A 209 3.47 12.98 -3.81
CA SER A 209 4.84 13.05 -4.32
C SER A 209 5.62 11.78 -3.98
N PRO A 210 6.68 11.48 -4.76
CA PRO A 210 7.67 10.48 -4.37
C PRO A 210 8.28 10.74 -2.98
N PRO A 211 8.75 9.69 -2.26
CA PRO A 211 9.49 9.87 -1.02
C PRO A 211 10.70 10.77 -1.21
N ASP A 212 10.91 11.69 -0.26
CA ASP A 212 12.18 12.39 -0.12
C ASP A 212 13.14 11.54 0.72
N VAL A 213 14.33 11.28 0.17
CA VAL A 213 15.31 10.37 0.77
C VAL A 213 16.57 11.14 1.15
N HIS A 214 16.85 11.17 2.45
CA HIS A 214 18.02 11.81 3.04
C HIS A 214 18.95 10.77 3.67
N VAL A 215 20.25 10.95 3.44
CA VAL A 215 21.28 10.13 4.08
C VAL A 215 22.29 11.07 4.74
N PHE A 216 22.44 10.95 6.05
CA PHE A 216 23.32 11.81 6.84
C PHE A 216 23.89 11.05 8.02
N ALA A 217 25.02 11.52 8.55
CA ALA A 217 25.63 10.97 9.75
C ALA A 217 25.80 12.06 10.81
N LYS A 218 25.59 11.70 12.08
CA LYS A 218 25.83 12.58 13.24
C LYS A 218 26.73 11.85 14.23
N LYS A 219 27.47 12.57 15.09
CA LYS A 219 28.22 11.92 16.18
C LYS A 219 27.26 11.10 17.05
N CYS A 220 27.66 9.88 17.36
CA CYS A 220 26.87 8.99 18.19
C CYS A 220 26.79 9.59 19.60
N THR A 221 25.60 9.58 20.21
CA THR A 221 25.37 10.22 21.51
C THR A 221 26.01 9.47 22.67
N THR A 222 26.24 8.16 22.51
CA THR A 222 26.80 7.28 23.55
C THR A 222 28.30 7.02 23.36
N ASP A 223 28.84 7.22 22.15
CA ASP A 223 30.23 6.93 21.82
C ASP A 223 30.77 8.00 20.88
N SER A 224 31.63 8.89 21.40
CA SER A 224 32.16 10.04 20.66
C SER A 224 33.10 9.64 19.51
N THR A 225 33.55 8.39 19.44
CA THR A 225 34.39 7.84 18.38
C THR A 225 33.59 7.30 17.19
N LYS A 226 32.26 7.22 17.33
CA LYS A 226 31.36 6.67 16.31
C LYS A 226 30.47 7.74 15.69
N LEU A 227 30.03 7.46 14.48
CA LEU A 227 28.96 8.18 13.80
C LEU A 227 27.71 7.32 13.72
N THR A 228 26.55 7.90 13.99
CA THR A 228 25.26 7.28 13.67
C THR A 228 24.86 7.69 12.26
N LEU A 229 25.09 6.80 11.30
CA LEU A 229 24.63 6.94 9.93
C LEU A 229 23.13 6.68 9.87
N THR A 230 22.38 7.58 9.26
CA THR A 230 20.92 7.56 9.21
C THR A 230 20.44 7.72 7.77
N CYS A 231 19.55 6.82 7.35
CA CYS A 231 18.69 7.02 6.20
C CYS A 231 17.28 7.39 6.67
N LEU A 232 16.76 8.49 6.15
CA LEU A 232 15.40 8.96 6.36
C LEU A 232 14.69 9.01 5.01
N ALA A 233 13.62 8.23 4.87
CA ALA A 233 12.62 8.43 3.82
C ALA A 233 11.42 9.13 4.45
N THR A 234 10.90 10.19 3.82
CA THR A 234 9.75 10.96 4.33
C THR A 234 8.85 11.45 3.19
N GLY A 235 7.65 11.92 3.49
CA GLY A 235 6.73 12.47 2.49
C GLY A 235 6.07 11.42 1.61
N PHE A 236 6.07 10.14 2.04
CA PHE A 236 5.57 9.05 1.22
C PHE A 236 4.20 8.55 1.65
N TYR A 237 3.45 8.10 0.66
CA TYR A 237 2.19 7.40 0.82
C TYR A 237 2.01 6.48 -0.38
N PRO A 238 1.50 5.25 -0.19
CA PRO A 238 1.04 4.63 1.05
C PRO A 238 2.19 4.21 1.99
N LYS A 239 1.86 3.72 3.19
CA LYS A 239 2.84 3.36 4.24
C LYS A 239 3.82 2.23 3.87
N ASP A 240 3.49 1.39 2.87
CA ASP A 240 4.29 0.21 2.52
C ASP A 240 5.51 0.63 1.68
N MET A 241 6.72 0.39 2.21
CA MET A 241 7.99 0.81 1.60
C MET A 241 9.13 -0.14 1.98
N VAL A 242 10.10 -0.30 1.08
CA VAL A 242 11.38 -0.97 1.37
C VAL A 242 12.48 0.08 1.58
N VAL A 243 13.12 0.08 2.75
CA VAL A 243 14.33 0.86 3.06
C VAL A 243 15.44 -0.07 3.53
N SER A 244 16.61 0.03 2.91
CA SER A 244 17.79 -0.77 3.24
C SER A 244 19.05 0.10 3.31
N LEU A 245 19.73 0.09 4.46
CA LEU A 245 21.09 0.62 4.60
C LEU A 245 22.07 -0.46 4.15
N ARG A 246 22.96 -0.09 3.22
CA ARG A 246 23.89 -1.02 2.60
C ARG A 246 25.33 -0.58 2.81
N LYS A 247 26.21 -1.56 3.01
CA LYS A 247 27.66 -1.39 3.02
C LYS A 247 28.23 -2.11 1.80
N TYR A 248 28.94 -1.39 0.94
CA TYR A 248 29.40 -1.88 -0.36
C TYR A 248 28.28 -2.54 -1.20
N ARG A 249 27.09 -1.92 -1.22
CA ARG A 249 25.87 -2.43 -1.90
C ARG A 249 25.23 -3.69 -1.29
N THR A 250 25.78 -4.23 -0.20
CA THR A 250 25.19 -5.35 0.53
C THR A 250 24.35 -4.85 1.70
N ALA A 251 23.11 -5.34 1.83
CA ALA A 251 22.23 -4.97 2.94
C ALA A 251 22.83 -5.34 4.29
N LEU A 252 22.79 -4.41 5.24
CA LEU A 252 23.20 -4.70 6.61
C LEU A 252 22.15 -5.59 7.29
N PRO A 253 22.57 -6.54 8.15
CA PRO A 253 21.67 -7.35 8.95
C PRO A 253 20.72 -6.50 9.80
N GLU A 254 19.45 -6.90 9.90
CA GLU A 254 18.43 -6.10 10.61
C GLU A 254 18.74 -5.88 12.10
N HIS A 255 19.34 -6.87 12.77
CA HIS A 255 19.71 -6.76 14.19
C HIS A 255 20.78 -5.69 14.46
N LEU A 256 21.53 -5.25 13.44
CA LEU A 256 22.52 -4.17 13.55
C LEU A 256 21.91 -2.79 13.22
N VAL A 257 20.71 -2.76 12.65
CA VAL A 257 20.08 -1.54 12.14
C VAL A 257 18.93 -1.14 13.06
N LYS A 258 19.04 0.03 13.68
CA LYS A 258 17.96 0.63 14.47
C LYS A 258 16.90 1.18 13.50
N SER A 259 15.65 0.74 13.63
CA SER A 259 14.53 1.28 12.84
C SER A 259 13.55 2.04 13.72
N SER A 260 13.01 3.15 13.21
CA SER A 260 11.94 3.89 13.87
C SER A 260 10.56 3.24 13.74
N GLY A 261 10.42 2.22 12.88
CA GLY A 261 9.16 1.87 12.25
C GLY A 261 8.66 2.97 11.31
N VAL A 262 7.60 2.68 10.55
CA VAL A 262 6.90 3.70 9.77
C VAL A 262 6.09 4.58 10.73
N ARG A 263 6.23 5.90 10.62
CA ARG A 263 5.54 6.88 11.46
C ARG A 263 4.75 7.86 10.61
N PRO A 264 3.59 8.33 11.08
CA PRO A 264 2.80 9.33 10.36
C PRO A 264 3.45 10.73 10.46
N ASN A 265 3.20 11.54 9.45
CA ASN A 265 3.43 12.99 9.43
C ASN A 265 2.09 13.72 9.60
N GLU A 266 2.15 15.02 9.93
CA GLU A 266 0.95 15.86 10.12
C GLU A 266 0.18 16.06 8.80
N ASP A 267 0.87 16.01 7.67
CA ASP A 267 0.30 16.16 6.31
C ASP A 267 -0.35 14.89 5.75
N GLY A 268 -0.48 13.83 6.57
CA GLY A 268 -1.04 12.54 6.16
C GLY A 268 -0.06 11.64 5.39
N THR A 269 1.17 12.09 5.15
CA THR A 269 2.23 11.23 4.63
C THR A 269 2.93 10.45 5.74
N HIS A 270 3.92 9.63 5.38
CA HIS A 270 4.67 8.82 6.32
C HIS A 270 6.17 9.12 6.25
N GLN A 271 6.87 8.73 7.30
CA GLN A 271 8.32 8.74 7.39
C GLN A 271 8.85 7.44 7.99
N LEU A 272 10.05 7.02 7.56
CA LEU A 272 10.75 5.84 8.04
C LEU A 272 12.23 6.16 8.15
N ARG A 273 12.79 5.90 9.34
CA ARG A 273 14.21 6.03 9.63
C ARG A 273 14.83 4.66 9.87
N LYS A 274 15.97 4.41 9.23
CA LYS A 274 16.90 3.33 9.57
C LYS A 274 18.28 3.91 9.85
N SER A 275 18.92 3.45 10.92
CA SER A 275 20.21 3.97 11.37
C SER A 275 21.16 2.86 11.81
N VAL A 276 22.46 3.07 11.63
CA VAL A 276 23.52 2.17 12.09
C VAL A 276 24.69 3.00 12.65
N ASP A 277 25.32 2.50 13.70
CA ASP A 277 26.53 3.11 14.27
C ASP A 277 27.76 2.58 13.53
N ILE A 278 28.59 3.49 13.00
CA ILE A 278 29.81 3.21 12.21
C ILE A 278 31.01 3.92 12.84
N GLN A 279 32.23 3.48 12.53
CA GLN A 279 33.44 4.17 13.04
C GLN A 279 33.67 5.48 12.25
N GLU A 280 34.13 6.53 12.94
CA GLU A 280 34.36 7.85 12.31
C GLU A 280 35.48 7.81 11.24
N ASP A 281 36.46 6.91 11.41
CA ASP A 281 37.57 6.69 10.47
C ASP A 281 37.27 5.61 9.39
N GLU A 282 36.06 5.05 9.40
CA GLU A 282 35.67 3.98 8.49
C GLU A 282 35.60 4.46 7.03
N LYS A 283 36.39 3.82 6.16
CA LYS A 283 36.43 4.14 4.72
C LYS A 283 35.40 3.38 3.88
N ALA A 284 34.48 2.67 4.52
CA ALA A 284 33.49 1.87 3.81
C ALA A 284 32.47 2.75 3.08
N LYS A 285 32.00 2.26 1.92
CA LYS A 285 31.00 2.96 1.13
C LYS A 285 29.62 2.54 1.59
N TYR A 286 28.88 3.49 2.16
CA TYR A 286 27.51 3.28 2.58
C TYR A 286 26.53 3.95 1.62
N ASP A 287 25.39 3.30 1.42
CA ASP A 287 24.28 3.87 0.69
C ASP A 287 22.94 3.45 1.29
N CYS A 288 21.92 4.27 1.05
CA CYS A 288 20.54 3.93 1.36
C CYS A 288 19.78 3.62 0.08
N PHE A 289 19.24 2.41 0.02
CA PHE A 289 18.32 1.96 -1.01
C PHE A 289 16.88 2.11 -0.54
N VAL A 290 16.05 2.76 -1.36
CA VAL A 290 14.63 2.96 -1.11
C VAL A 290 13.84 2.51 -2.33
N ASN A 291 12.87 1.63 -2.11
CA ASN A 291 11.88 1.24 -3.11
C ASN A 291 10.47 1.50 -2.60
N HIS A 292 9.65 2.12 -3.42
CA HIS A 292 8.31 2.56 -3.08
C HIS A 292 7.48 2.66 -4.36
N ILE A 293 6.18 2.39 -4.27
CA ILE A 293 5.29 2.30 -5.45
C ILE A 293 5.17 3.62 -6.25
N THR A 294 5.43 4.77 -5.62
CA THR A 294 5.46 6.06 -6.34
C THR A 294 6.76 6.31 -7.11
N LEU A 295 7.78 5.45 -6.96
CA LEU A 295 9.05 5.55 -7.66
C LEU A 295 9.03 4.69 -8.93
N LYS A 296 9.36 5.28 -10.08
CA LYS A 296 9.54 4.53 -11.35
C LYS A 296 10.70 3.54 -11.29
N THR A 297 11.75 3.89 -10.55
CA THR A 297 12.92 3.05 -10.29
C THR A 297 13.36 3.25 -8.84
N PRO A 298 13.91 2.21 -8.18
CA PRO A 298 14.39 2.36 -6.82
C PRO A 298 15.46 3.45 -6.70
N VAL A 299 15.38 4.26 -5.64
CA VAL A 299 16.33 5.32 -5.37
C VAL A 299 17.49 4.76 -4.54
N THR A 300 18.72 5.07 -4.93
CA THR A 300 19.88 4.88 -4.04
C THR A 300 20.59 6.20 -3.77
N LYS A 301 20.68 6.58 -2.50
CA LYS A 301 21.46 7.75 -2.05
C LYS A 301 22.73 7.29 -1.37
N GLN A 302 23.89 7.67 -1.89
CA GLN A 302 25.17 7.40 -1.25
C GLN A 302 25.38 8.36 -0.08
N TRP A 303 25.95 7.84 1.00
CA TRP A 303 26.49 8.69 2.05
C TRP A 303 27.86 9.20 1.62
N VAL A 304 28.03 10.52 1.64
CA VAL A 304 29.31 11.17 1.43
C VAL A 304 29.69 11.86 2.74
N PRO A 305 30.83 11.50 3.37
CA PRO A 305 31.31 12.22 4.54
C PRO A 305 31.47 13.70 4.19
N SER A 306 30.95 14.60 5.02
CA SER A 306 31.09 16.03 4.79
C SER A 306 32.57 16.41 4.90
N SER A 307 33.28 16.47 3.77
CA SER A 307 34.63 17.00 3.74
C SER A 307 34.54 18.51 4.01
N GLY A 308 35.12 18.99 5.10
CA GLY A 308 35.24 20.43 5.42
C GLY A 308 35.98 21.28 4.37
N MET A 309 36.39 20.67 3.25
CA MET A 309 37.09 21.31 2.13
C MET A 309 36.24 22.33 1.36
N VAL A 310 34.91 22.16 1.30
CA VAL A 310 34.05 23.10 0.53
C VAL A 310 33.96 24.46 1.21
N GLY A 311 33.90 24.50 2.55
CA GLY A 311 33.88 25.76 3.31
C GLY A 311 35.22 26.52 3.27
N ALA A 312 36.35 25.79 3.28
CA ALA A 312 37.68 26.38 3.24
C ALA A 312 38.00 27.06 1.90
N VAL A 313 37.56 26.45 0.78
CA VAL A 313 37.76 27.02 -0.57
C VAL A 313 36.91 28.28 -0.75
N ILE A 314 35.64 28.25 -0.35
CA ILE A 314 34.74 29.41 -0.47
C ILE A 314 35.20 30.56 0.43
N GLY A 315 35.60 30.26 1.68
CA GLY A 315 36.16 31.26 2.59
C GLY A 315 37.46 31.88 2.08
N GLY A 316 38.37 31.07 1.53
CA GLY A 316 39.63 31.54 0.95
C GLY A 316 39.43 32.49 -0.24
N VAL A 317 38.47 32.18 -1.13
CA VAL A 317 38.17 33.02 -2.30
C VAL A 317 37.57 34.37 -1.89
N ILE A 318 36.69 34.41 -0.90
CA ILE A 318 36.10 35.66 -0.40
C ILE A 318 37.17 36.57 0.23
N VAL A 319 38.09 36.01 1.02
CA VAL A 319 39.19 36.78 1.62
C VAL A 319 40.13 37.33 0.54
N LEU A 320 40.45 36.55 -0.49
CA LEU A 320 41.27 37.03 -1.61
C LEU A 320 40.59 38.16 -2.39
N LEU A 321 39.29 38.06 -2.63
CA LEU A 321 38.50 39.09 -3.32
C LEU A 321 38.41 40.39 -2.50
N LEU A 322 38.28 40.29 -1.18
CA LEU A 322 38.29 41.46 -0.29
C LEU A 322 39.66 42.14 -0.22
N LEU A 323 40.75 41.36 -0.22
CA LEU A 323 42.12 41.91 -0.21
C LEU A 323 42.48 42.58 -1.55
N THR A 324 42.10 41.98 -2.67
CA THR A 324 42.32 42.56 -4.00
C THR A 324 41.50 43.82 -4.21
N SER A 325 40.20 43.82 -3.85
CA SER A 325 39.36 45.02 -3.93
C SER A 325 39.83 46.14 -2.99
N GLY A 326 40.21 45.82 -1.75
CA GLY A 326 40.79 46.79 -0.82
C GLY A 326 42.12 47.38 -1.31
N GLY A 327 43.00 46.55 -1.90
CA GLY A 327 44.26 46.99 -2.49
C GLY A 327 44.07 47.90 -3.72
N ILE A 328 43.08 47.60 -4.56
CA ILE A 328 42.72 48.43 -5.72
C ILE A 328 42.17 49.79 -5.25
N ILE A 329 41.26 49.80 -4.27
CA ILE A 329 40.70 51.04 -3.71
C ILE A 329 41.82 51.90 -3.10
N PHE A 330 42.74 51.31 -2.35
CA PHE A 330 43.88 52.04 -1.76
C PHE A 330 44.82 52.62 -2.83
N ALA A 331 45.11 51.86 -3.90
CA ALA A 331 45.92 52.34 -5.01
C ALA A 331 45.24 53.50 -5.78
N LEU A 332 43.92 53.44 -5.94
CA LEU A 332 43.12 54.49 -6.59
C LEU A 332 43.02 55.77 -5.74
N ILE A 333 42.96 55.65 -4.41
CA ILE A 333 43.06 56.80 -3.47
C ILE A 333 44.45 57.43 -3.55
N LYS A 334 45.52 56.63 -3.54
CA LYS A 334 46.91 57.14 -3.60
C LYS A 334 47.25 57.81 -4.94
N LYS A 335 46.60 57.39 -6.03
CA LYS A 335 46.72 58.02 -7.36
C LYS A 335 45.78 59.21 -7.56
N GLY A 336 44.99 59.60 -6.56
CA GLY A 336 44.12 60.78 -6.60
C GLY A 336 42.89 60.64 -7.49
N ILE A 337 42.48 59.41 -7.84
CA ILE A 337 41.33 59.15 -8.72
C ILE A 337 40.01 59.10 -7.93
N ILE A 338 40.07 58.72 -6.65
CA ILE A 338 38.92 58.65 -5.74
C ILE A 338 39.16 59.61 -4.57
N ALA A 339 38.26 60.59 -4.37
CA ALA A 339 38.28 61.50 -3.24
C ALA A 339 37.43 60.93 -2.09
N VAL A 340 38.00 60.91 -0.87
CA VAL A 340 37.29 60.50 0.35
C VAL A 340 36.35 61.65 0.76
N PRO A 341 35.04 61.43 0.98
CA PRO A 341 34.16 62.48 1.49
C PRO A 341 34.47 62.73 2.96
N CYS A 342 34.69 63.99 3.32
CA CYS A 342 34.75 64.43 4.71
C CYS A 342 33.38 64.23 5.38
N ILE A 343 33.35 63.49 6.48
CA ILE A 343 32.17 63.35 7.33
C ILE A 343 31.98 64.69 8.09
N GLY A 344 30.97 65.46 7.69
CA GLY A 344 30.49 66.62 8.43
C GLY A 344 29.63 66.22 9.63
N ASN A 345 29.71 67.00 10.71
CA ASN A 345 29.00 66.82 11.98
C ASN A 345 27.46 66.68 11.86
N PRO A 346 26.80 66.03 12.84
CA PRO A 346 25.38 65.71 12.78
C PRO A 346 24.51 66.96 12.98
N VAL A 347 23.54 67.16 12.10
CA VAL A 347 22.45 68.12 12.28
C VAL A 347 21.21 67.36 12.76
N THR A 348 20.73 67.74 13.93
CA THR A 348 19.44 67.38 14.53
C THR A 348 18.27 68.04 13.81
N MET A 349 17.18 67.28 13.57
CA MET A 349 15.76 67.68 13.59
C MET A 349 14.94 66.44 13.15
N ALA A 350 13.72 66.14 13.56
CA ALA A 350 12.83 66.52 14.67
C ALA A 350 11.72 65.44 14.68
N THR A 351 11.05 65.31 15.83
CA THR A 351 10.01 64.34 16.18
C THR A 351 8.74 64.35 15.31
N ALA A 352 8.14 63.17 15.13
CA ALA A 352 6.68 63.01 15.13
C ALA A 352 6.32 61.62 15.68
N ALA A 353 5.83 61.59 16.92
CA ALA A 353 5.18 60.43 17.51
C ALA A 353 3.70 60.41 17.07
N THR A 354 3.18 59.25 16.69
CA THR A 354 1.74 59.02 16.59
C THR A 354 1.47 57.61 17.09
N ALA A 355 0.88 57.55 18.29
CA ALA A 355 0.24 56.36 18.82
C ALA A 355 -1.16 56.23 18.17
N LEU A 356 -1.60 55.01 17.87
CA LEU A 356 -3.01 54.70 17.70
C LEU A 356 -3.29 53.22 17.99
N GLN A 357 -4.34 53.03 18.78
CA GLN A 357 -4.79 51.84 19.49
C GLN A 357 -5.42 50.74 18.60
N ALA A 358 -5.44 49.51 19.11
CA ALA A 358 -6.43 48.46 18.79
C ALA A 358 -7.81 48.84 19.39
N PRO A 359 -9.00 48.39 18.90
CA PRO A 359 -9.49 46.99 18.98
C PRO A 359 -10.60 46.70 17.90
N PRO A 360 -11.64 45.83 18.07
CA PRO A 360 -11.86 44.64 18.90
C PRO A 360 -12.30 43.37 18.12
N ASN A 361 -12.26 42.23 18.82
CA ASN A 361 -12.90 40.96 18.47
C ASN A 361 -14.42 41.02 18.66
N GLY A 362 -15.17 40.41 17.73
CA GLY A 362 -16.60 40.10 17.87
C GLY A 362 -16.89 38.70 17.34
N VAL A 363 -17.47 37.86 18.20
CA VAL A 363 -18.06 36.55 17.88
C VAL A 363 -19.56 36.77 17.56
N PRO A 364 -20.21 35.89 16.78
CA PRO A 364 -21.29 35.15 17.41
C PRO A 364 -21.37 33.66 17.02
N GLU A 365 -21.79 32.93 18.04
CA GLU A 365 -22.11 31.52 18.19
C GLU A 365 -23.41 31.13 17.46
N LYS A 366 -23.47 29.90 16.92
CA LYS A 366 -24.72 29.23 16.50
C LYS A 366 -24.65 27.71 16.79
N LEU A 367 -25.22 27.35 17.95
CA LEU A 367 -26.37 26.45 18.18
C LEU A 367 -26.58 25.15 17.36
N MET A 368 -27.07 24.14 18.11
CA MET A 368 -27.91 22.95 17.77
C MET A 368 -27.13 21.63 17.61
N GLN A 369 -27.08 20.75 18.63
CA GLN A 369 -28.11 19.88 19.24
C GLN A 369 -27.89 18.41 18.79
N ALA A 370 -27.42 17.59 19.73
CA ALA A 370 -27.30 16.14 19.62
C ALA A 370 -28.55 15.48 20.22
N GLY A 371 -29.16 14.57 19.47
CA GLY A 371 -30.21 13.66 19.95
C GLY A 371 -29.73 12.23 19.77
N ASN A 372 -29.48 11.54 20.88
CA ASN A 372 -29.26 10.10 20.95
C ASN A 372 -30.52 9.42 21.48
N GLY A 373 -30.77 8.19 21.01
CA GLY A 373 -31.44 7.17 21.81
C GLY A 373 -32.50 6.37 21.07
N ALA A 374 -32.17 5.13 20.71
CA ALA A 374 -33.12 4.02 20.74
C ALA A 374 -32.38 2.70 20.96
N VAL A 375 -32.70 2.07 22.09
CA VAL A 375 -32.32 0.72 22.53
C VAL A 375 -33.35 -0.25 21.97
N MET A 376 -32.94 -1.43 21.50
CA MET A 376 -33.82 -2.60 21.35
C MET A 376 -33.11 -3.87 21.83
N THR A 377 -33.83 -4.63 22.63
CA THR A 377 -33.41 -5.79 23.43
C THR A 377 -33.54 -7.12 22.67
N ASN A 378 -32.74 -8.10 23.12
CA ASN A 378 -32.67 -9.49 22.69
C ASN A 378 -33.98 -10.29 22.86
N GLY A 379 -34.17 -11.27 21.97
CA GLY A 379 -34.99 -12.46 22.20
C GLY A 379 -34.18 -13.72 21.91
N THR A 380 -34.08 -14.61 22.89
CA THR A 380 -33.47 -15.94 22.83
C THR A 380 -34.50 -17.00 22.42
N ALA A 381 -34.06 -18.01 21.65
CA ALA A 381 -34.80 -19.25 21.39
C ALA A 381 -33.93 -20.46 21.82
N ASN A 382 -34.54 -21.41 22.53
CA ASN A 382 -33.97 -22.73 22.85
C ASN A 382 -34.75 -23.81 22.07
N GLY A 383 -34.05 -24.74 21.43
CA GLY A 383 -34.60 -25.96 20.80
C GLY A 383 -33.51 -26.82 20.13
N HIS A 384 -33.50 -28.12 20.44
CA HIS A 384 -32.48 -29.14 20.12
C HIS A 384 -32.45 -29.63 18.64
N PRO A 385 -31.40 -30.35 18.20
CA PRO A 385 -31.03 -30.48 16.79
C PRO A 385 -31.73 -31.65 16.07
N GLU A 386 -32.45 -31.32 14.99
CA GLU A 386 -32.79 -32.25 13.89
C GLU A 386 -31.68 -32.20 12.83
N GLU A 387 -31.44 -33.35 12.17
CA GLU A 387 -30.52 -33.50 11.04
C GLU A 387 -30.74 -32.42 9.99
N VAL A 388 -29.79 -31.48 9.89
CA VAL A 388 -29.90 -30.34 8.99
C VAL A 388 -29.60 -30.80 7.57
N PRO A 389 -30.55 -30.68 6.63
CA PRO A 389 -30.31 -30.99 5.23
C PRO A 389 -29.26 -30.03 4.69
N LEU A 390 -28.35 -30.56 3.88
CA LEU A 390 -27.41 -29.80 3.06
C LEU A 390 -28.22 -28.99 2.01
N CYS A 391 -28.92 -27.94 2.44
CA CYS A 391 -29.43 -26.89 1.58
C CYS A 391 -28.22 -26.11 1.08
N SER A 392 -27.86 -26.31 -0.18
CA SER A 392 -27.10 -25.29 -0.90
C SER A 392 -28.02 -24.07 -0.95
N ASN A 393 -27.76 -23.07 -0.11
CA ASN A 393 -28.26 -21.72 -0.38
C ASN A 393 -27.57 -21.24 -1.66
N GLY A 394 -28.16 -21.60 -2.80
CA GLY A 394 -27.91 -20.99 -4.10
C GLY A 394 -28.35 -19.52 -4.18
N ASN A 395 -28.38 -18.84 -3.04
CA ASN A 395 -28.73 -17.44 -2.85
C ASN A 395 -27.71 -16.67 -2.00
N GLU A 396 -26.56 -17.24 -1.60
CA GLU A 396 -25.57 -16.51 -0.76
C GLU A 396 -24.33 -16.02 -1.51
N HIS A 397 -24.37 -15.95 -2.84
CA HIS A 397 -23.66 -14.90 -3.59
C HIS A 397 -24.42 -13.56 -3.60
N MET A 398 -25.59 -13.46 -2.94
CA MET A 398 -26.42 -12.24 -2.94
C MET A 398 -25.88 -11.06 -2.09
N HIS A 399 -24.71 -11.14 -1.46
CA HIS A 399 -24.20 -10.02 -0.65
C HIS A 399 -22.97 -9.27 -1.20
N GLU A 400 -22.55 -9.51 -2.44
CA GLU A 400 -21.78 -8.50 -3.23
C GLU A 400 -22.63 -7.74 -4.26
N LYS A 401 -23.91 -8.12 -4.46
CA LYS A 401 -24.90 -7.34 -5.25
C LYS A 401 -25.24 -5.96 -4.67
N GLY A 402 -24.79 -5.65 -3.45
CA GLY A 402 -25.19 -4.46 -2.71
C GLY A 402 -24.40 -3.18 -3.02
N MET A 403 -23.60 -3.16 -4.08
CA MET A 403 -22.64 -2.08 -4.35
C MET A 403 -22.86 -1.41 -5.71
N ASN A 404 -24.06 -0.90 -5.94
CA ASN A 404 -24.29 0.30 -6.75
C ASN A 404 -25.72 0.80 -6.45
N GLY A 405 -25.84 2.05 -6.01
CA GLY A 405 -27.13 2.72 -5.85
C GLY A 405 -27.62 3.33 -7.16
N ALA A 406 -28.85 2.93 -7.53
CA ALA A 406 -29.95 3.70 -8.17
C ALA A 406 -29.88 4.12 -9.67
N PRO A 407 -31.04 4.41 -10.33
CA PRO A 407 -32.40 3.84 -10.20
C PRO A 407 -33.04 3.41 -11.56
N ALA A 408 -34.29 2.92 -11.49
CA ALA A 408 -35.39 3.08 -12.47
C ALA A 408 -35.90 1.83 -13.26
N SER A 409 -37.16 1.50 -12.95
CA SER A 409 -38.29 1.18 -13.85
C SER A 409 -38.08 0.24 -15.05
N ALA A 410 -38.72 -0.93 -15.02
CA ALA A 410 -40.09 -1.16 -15.53
C ALA A 410 -40.57 -2.54 -15.09
#